data_AF-A0A2G8I487-F1
#
_entry.id   AF-A0A2G8I487-F1
#
_cell.length_a   1.000
_cell.length_b   1.000
_cell.length_c   1.000
_cell.angle_alpha   90.00
_cell.angle_beta   90.00
_cell.angle_gamma   90.00
#
_symmetry.space_group_name_H-M   'P 1'
#
loop_
_entity.id
_entity.type
_entity.pdbx_description
1 polymer ?
#
loop_
_entity_poly.entity_id
_entity_poly.type
_entity_poly.pdbx_seq_one_letter_code
_entity_poly.pdbx_strand_id
1 'polypeptide(L)'
;MRICFEGIRDTETRAYLFAEVSSGAVIPDGKNDIIKRDRSGIFDKIIDAYRPFLPQSGAVLNSNFIIITPMNDYFYGFSFNKDLTGWRQQIEKGAKLLNVRIGRIVNEDFFLISDGTEFSLSDCEFERYNFKIKDEEGGWKTHKERERIKKEDMLIE
;
A
#
# COMPACT_ATOMS: atom_id res chain seq x y z
N MET A 1 -2.73 22.90 4.11
CA MET A 1 -1.64 21.98 4.55
C MET A 1 -1.87 20.68 3.81
N ARG A 2 -1.02 20.37 2.82
CA ARG A 2 -1.16 19.23 1.91
C ARG A 2 -0.11 18.19 2.26
N ILE A 3 -0.49 16.92 2.36
CA ILE A 3 0.45 15.83 2.62
C ILE A 3 0.92 15.29 1.26
N CYS A 4 2.17 15.58 0.90
CA CYS A 4 2.83 15.04 -0.28
C CYS A 4 3.66 13.81 0.11
N PHE A 5 3.21 12.64 -0.31
CA PHE A 5 3.99 11.42 -0.17
C PHE A 5 5.05 11.37 -1.26
N GLU A 6 6.34 11.52 -0.91
CA GLU A 6 7.42 11.30 -1.86
C GLU A 6 7.32 9.88 -2.45
N GLY A 7 6.93 9.80 -3.72
CA GLY A 7 6.83 8.54 -4.45
C GLY A 7 5.60 7.68 -4.17
N ILE A 8 4.56 8.17 -3.48
CA ILE A 8 3.28 7.46 -3.29
C ILE A 8 2.11 8.33 -3.74
N ARG A 9 1.98 8.50 -5.05
CA ARG A 9 0.88 9.25 -5.67
C ARG A 9 0.55 8.66 -7.03
N ASP A 10 -0.71 8.76 -7.42
CA ASP A 10 -1.13 8.40 -8.77
C ASP A 10 -0.41 9.28 -9.80
N THR A 11 0.00 8.65 -10.89
CA THR A 11 0.62 9.26 -12.08
C THR A 11 0.00 8.60 -13.30
N GLU A 12 0.28 9.13 -14.48
CA GLU A 12 -0.18 8.54 -15.75
C GLU A 12 0.29 7.09 -15.94
N THR A 13 1.39 6.69 -15.29
CA THR A 13 2.04 5.40 -15.49
C THR A 13 1.97 4.46 -14.28
N ARG A 14 1.53 4.97 -13.12
CA ARG A 14 1.49 4.24 -11.87
C ARG A 14 0.37 4.75 -10.97
N ALA A 15 -0.41 3.84 -10.42
CA ALA A 15 -1.44 4.16 -9.44
C ALA A 15 -1.24 3.37 -8.14
N TYR A 16 -1.86 3.85 -7.07
CA TYR A 16 -1.72 3.33 -5.72
C TYR A 16 -3.08 3.00 -5.13
N LEU A 17 -3.13 1.90 -4.40
CA LEU A 17 -4.27 1.50 -3.58
C LEU A 17 -3.72 0.94 -2.27
N PHE A 18 -4.59 0.89 -1.27
CA PHE A 18 -4.21 0.39 0.05
C PHE A 18 -5.22 -0.65 0.49
N ALA A 19 -4.77 -1.82 0.95
CA ALA A 19 -5.66 -2.85 1.45
C ALA A 19 -5.67 -2.83 2.96
N GLU A 20 -6.86 -2.91 3.55
CA GLU A 20 -7.01 -3.11 4.98
C GLU A 20 -6.39 -4.46 5.38
N VAL A 21 -5.64 -4.43 6.47
CA VAL A 21 -5.06 -5.62 7.09
C VAL A 21 -5.51 -5.67 8.54
N SER A 22 -6.15 -6.77 8.93
CA SER A 22 -6.56 -6.99 10.31
C SER A 22 -5.35 -6.93 11.25
N SER A 23 -5.53 -6.26 12.40
CA SER A 23 -4.50 -6.18 13.45
C SER A 23 -3.97 -7.59 13.80
N GLY A 24 -2.66 -7.78 13.72
CA GLY A 24 -1.98 -9.05 14.00
C GLY A 24 -1.66 -9.95 12.79
N ALA A 25 -2.08 -9.59 11.56
CA ALA A 25 -1.67 -10.32 10.37
C ALA A 25 -0.18 -10.08 10.07
N VAL A 26 0.57 -11.17 9.80
CA VAL A 26 1.96 -11.11 9.36
C VAL A 26 2.01 -10.51 7.96
N ILE A 27 2.61 -9.33 7.84
CA ILE A 27 2.95 -8.75 6.54
C ILE A 27 4.12 -9.59 6.01
N PRO A 28 4.04 -10.12 4.78
CA PRO A 28 5.19 -10.77 4.18
C PRO A 28 6.31 -9.75 4.01
N ASP A 29 7.32 -9.83 4.87
CA ASP A 29 8.62 -9.23 4.60
C ASP A 29 9.16 -9.88 3.33
N GLY A 30 9.35 -9.07 2.28
CA GLY A 30 9.77 -9.49 0.94
C GLY A 30 11.12 -10.22 0.87
N LYS A 31 11.70 -10.64 2.00
CA LYS A 31 12.83 -11.58 2.07
C LYS A 31 12.49 -12.99 2.55
N ASN A 32 11.37 -13.25 3.25
CA ASN A 32 11.04 -14.61 3.70
C ASN A 32 10.26 -15.45 2.68
N ASP A 33 9.80 -14.86 1.57
CA ASP A 33 9.18 -15.60 0.47
C ASP A 33 10.16 -15.95 -0.68
N ILE A 34 11.45 -15.62 -0.56
CA ILE A 34 12.44 -16.07 -1.56
C ILE A 34 12.69 -17.60 -1.44
N ILE A 35 12.31 -18.24 -0.31
CA ILE A 35 12.50 -19.69 -0.10
C ILE A 35 11.20 -20.51 -0.17
N LYS A 36 10.02 -19.91 -0.30
CA LYS A 36 8.81 -20.70 -0.60
C LYS A 36 7.97 -20.03 -1.67
N ARG A 37 7.65 -20.81 -2.69
CA ARG A 37 6.60 -20.59 -3.70
C ARG A 37 5.20 -20.56 -3.05
N ASP A 38 5.05 -19.88 -1.93
CA ASP A 38 3.77 -19.72 -1.25
C ASP A 38 3.34 -18.26 -1.44
N ARG A 39 2.45 -18.05 -2.40
CA ARG A 39 1.77 -16.77 -2.69
C ARG A 39 0.81 -16.42 -1.54
N SER A 40 1.36 -16.30 -0.33
CA SER A 40 0.59 -16.32 0.92
C SER A 40 0.26 -14.93 1.45
N GLY A 41 0.85 -13.88 0.85
CA GLY A 41 0.58 -12.50 1.17
C GLY A 41 -0.85 -12.07 0.87
N ILE A 42 -1.37 -11.10 1.64
CA ILE A 42 -2.73 -10.58 1.45
C ILE A 42 -2.95 -10.03 0.03
N PHE A 43 -1.94 -9.42 -0.57
CA PHE A 43 -2.04 -8.88 -1.93
C PHE A 43 -2.13 -9.97 -2.99
N ASP A 44 -1.33 -11.01 -2.89
CA ASP A 44 -1.41 -12.15 -3.80
C ASP A 44 -2.79 -12.83 -3.70
N LYS A 45 -3.31 -12.97 -2.47
CA LYS A 45 -4.67 -13.48 -2.24
C LYS A 45 -5.73 -12.61 -2.90
N ILE A 46 -5.64 -11.28 -2.75
CA ILE A 46 -6.56 -10.34 -3.42
C ILE A 46 -6.48 -10.50 -4.94
N ILE A 47 -5.27 -10.52 -5.51
CA ILE A 47 -5.08 -10.64 -6.96
C ILE A 47 -5.56 -12.01 -7.48
N ASP A 48 -5.34 -13.09 -6.74
CA ASP A 48 -5.70 -14.44 -7.16
C ASP A 48 -7.18 -14.78 -6.92
N ALA A 49 -7.89 -14.04 -6.08
CA ALA A 49 -9.29 -14.31 -5.74
C ALA A 49 -10.27 -14.16 -6.91
N TYR A 50 -10.02 -13.24 -7.85
CA TYR A 50 -10.93 -12.98 -8.97
C TYR A 50 -10.45 -13.60 -10.28
N ARG A 51 -11.35 -14.28 -11.00
CA ARG A 51 -11.13 -14.81 -12.35
C ARG A 51 -12.35 -14.50 -13.26
N PRO A 52 -12.16 -14.32 -14.58
CA PRO A 52 -10.90 -14.39 -15.33
C PRO A 52 -9.92 -13.27 -14.95
N PHE A 53 -8.61 -13.51 -15.13
CA PHE A 53 -7.57 -12.52 -14.85
C PHE A 53 -7.72 -11.34 -15.83
N LEU A 54 -7.89 -10.13 -15.30
CA LEU A 54 -8.22 -8.93 -16.08
C LEU A 54 -7.01 -8.19 -16.65
N PRO A 55 -5.90 -8.00 -15.91
CA PRO A 55 -4.79 -7.19 -16.39
C PRO A 55 -4.12 -7.79 -17.62
N GLN A 56 -3.83 -6.96 -18.61
CA GLN A 56 -3.15 -7.37 -19.85
C GLN A 56 -1.64 -7.12 -19.83
N SER A 57 -1.17 -6.21 -18.97
CA SER A 57 0.26 -5.90 -18.83
C SER A 57 0.58 -5.23 -17.48
N GLY A 58 1.86 -5.18 -17.13
CA GLY A 58 2.34 -4.50 -15.93
C GLY A 58 2.52 -5.42 -14.73
N ALA A 59 2.66 -4.83 -13.56
CA ALA A 59 2.87 -5.53 -12.30
C ALA A 59 2.32 -4.72 -11.13
N VAL A 60 2.01 -5.43 -10.05
CA VAL A 60 1.73 -4.87 -8.73
C VAL A 60 2.99 -5.02 -7.87
N LEU A 61 3.31 -3.99 -7.10
CA LEU A 61 4.45 -3.96 -6.18
C LEU A 61 3.99 -3.43 -4.82
N ASN A 62 4.48 -4.04 -3.74
CA ASN A 62 4.30 -3.50 -2.41
C ASN A 62 4.98 -2.12 -2.31
N SER A 63 4.27 -1.13 -1.78
CA SER A 63 4.78 0.22 -1.59
C SER A 63 5.51 0.40 -0.25
N ASN A 64 5.54 -0.64 0.59
CA ASN A 64 6.22 -0.65 1.89
C ASN A 64 5.80 0.51 2.81
N PHE A 65 4.53 0.89 2.70
CA PHE A 65 3.95 2.05 3.33
C PHE A 65 2.58 1.72 3.90
N ILE A 66 2.23 2.36 5.02
CA ILE A 66 1.02 2.10 5.76
C ILE A 66 0.34 3.44 6.08
N ILE A 67 -0.96 3.50 5.85
CA ILE A 67 -1.83 4.56 6.38
C ILE A 67 -2.60 3.96 7.55
N ILE A 68 -2.57 4.62 8.70
CA ILE A 68 -3.33 4.25 9.88
C ILE A 68 -4.42 5.30 10.08
N THR A 69 -5.69 4.87 10.07
CA THR A 69 -6.82 5.78 10.20
C THR A 69 -6.99 6.23 11.65
N PRO A 70 -7.75 7.31 11.93
CA PRO A 70 -8.14 7.70 13.29
C PRO A 70 -8.90 6.60 14.07
N MET A 71 -9.46 5.61 13.36
CA MET A 71 -10.13 4.45 13.95
C MET A 71 -9.16 3.31 14.27
N ASN A 72 -7.86 3.51 14.07
CA ASN A 72 -6.80 2.52 14.24
C ASN A 72 -6.90 1.32 13.28
N ASP A 73 -7.45 1.58 12.07
CA ASP A 73 -7.42 0.62 10.96
C ASP A 73 -6.12 0.77 10.16
N TYR A 74 -5.51 -0.34 9.76
CA TYR A 74 -4.22 -0.36 9.06
C TYR A 74 -4.40 -0.67 7.58
N PHE A 75 -3.93 0.24 6.73
CA PHE A 75 -4.04 0.14 5.28
C PHE A 75 -2.67 0.08 4.62
N TYR A 76 -2.34 -1.08 4.03
CA TYR A 76 -1.04 -1.33 3.42
C TYR A 76 -1.05 -0.96 1.94
N GLY A 77 -0.13 -0.09 1.56
CA GLY A 77 -0.02 0.45 0.22
C GLY A 77 0.65 -0.50 -0.77
N PHE A 78 0.13 -0.50 -1.98
CA PHE A 78 0.74 -1.13 -3.15
C PHE A 78 0.53 -0.26 -4.37
N SER A 79 1.43 -0.40 -5.34
CA SER A 79 1.41 0.33 -6.59
C SER A 79 1.30 -0.62 -7.77
N PHE A 80 0.70 -0.15 -8.85
CA PHE A 80 0.61 -0.91 -10.10
C PHE A 80 0.80 -0.02 -11.31
N ASN A 81 1.24 -0.60 -12.42
CA ASN A 81 1.65 0.14 -13.61
C ASN A 81 1.12 -0.48 -14.92
N LYS A 82 1.29 0.26 -16.01
CA LYS A 82 0.86 -0.08 -17.38
C LYS A 82 -0.66 -0.19 -17.51
N ASP A 83 -1.26 -1.36 -17.29
CA ASP A 83 -2.71 -1.56 -17.39
C ASP A 83 -3.42 -1.12 -16.09
N LEU A 84 -3.44 0.18 -15.84
CA LEU A 84 -4.00 0.74 -14.60
C LEU A 84 -5.46 0.36 -14.40
N THR A 85 -6.26 0.34 -15.47
CA THR A 85 -7.68 -0.03 -15.42
C THR A 85 -7.86 -1.51 -15.10
N GLY A 86 -7.16 -2.40 -15.81
CA GLY A 86 -7.23 -3.84 -15.56
C GLY A 86 -6.76 -4.22 -14.16
N TRP A 87 -5.66 -3.63 -13.69
CA TRP A 87 -5.16 -3.84 -12.33
C TRP A 87 -6.13 -3.33 -11.26
N ARG A 88 -6.66 -2.11 -11.40
CA ARG A 88 -7.64 -1.56 -10.46
C ARG A 88 -8.86 -2.48 -10.32
N GLN A 89 -9.43 -2.91 -11.45
CA GLN A 89 -10.58 -3.83 -11.44
C GLN A 89 -10.26 -5.20 -10.84
N GLN A 90 -9.08 -5.76 -11.13
CA GLN A 90 -8.65 -7.04 -10.57
C GLN A 90 -8.60 -6.99 -9.04
N ILE A 91 -8.00 -5.91 -8.52
CA ILE A 91 -7.77 -5.70 -7.09
C ILE A 91 -9.10 -5.42 -6.37
N GLU A 92 -9.91 -4.50 -6.88
CA GLU A 92 -11.21 -4.16 -6.27
C GLU A 92 -12.16 -5.36 -6.23
N LYS A 93 -12.22 -6.15 -7.31
CA LYS A 93 -13.07 -7.36 -7.35
C LYS A 93 -12.55 -8.45 -6.41
N GLY A 94 -11.23 -8.66 -6.38
CA GLY A 94 -10.60 -9.61 -5.48
C GLY A 94 -10.82 -9.25 -4.00
N ALA A 95 -10.62 -7.98 -3.66
CA ALA A 95 -10.84 -7.46 -2.32
C ALA A 95 -12.30 -7.61 -1.89
N LYS A 96 -13.25 -7.30 -2.78
CA LYS A 96 -14.68 -7.50 -2.55
C LYS A 96 -15.02 -8.96 -2.25
N LEU A 97 -14.45 -9.92 -2.98
CA LEU A 97 -14.68 -11.36 -2.74
C LEU A 97 -14.12 -11.83 -1.39
N LEU A 98 -13.02 -11.21 -0.94
CA LEU A 98 -12.38 -11.52 0.34
C LEU A 98 -12.89 -10.66 1.50
N ASN A 99 -13.87 -9.79 1.26
CA ASN A 99 -14.36 -8.81 2.23
C ASN A 99 -13.25 -7.93 2.84
N VAL A 100 -12.29 -7.51 2.01
CA VAL A 100 -11.20 -6.60 2.37
C VAL A 100 -11.54 -5.19 1.90
N ARG A 101 -11.44 -4.20 2.78
CA ARG A 101 -11.65 -2.79 2.41
C ARG A 101 -10.42 -2.26 1.67
N ILE A 102 -10.67 -1.46 0.62
CA ILE A 102 -9.63 -0.81 -0.16
C ILE A 102 -9.70 0.70 0.07
N GLY A 103 -8.56 1.31 0.38
CA GLY A 103 -8.39 2.75 0.47
C GLY A 103 -7.65 3.33 -0.73
N ARG A 104 -7.88 4.61 -1.00
CA ARG A 104 -7.14 5.41 -1.98
C ARG A 104 -7.01 6.86 -1.50
N ILE A 105 -5.93 7.50 -1.92
CA ILE A 105 -5.73 8.93 -1.70
C ILE A 105 -6.51 9.70 -2.78
N VAL A 106 -7.23 10.75 -2.38
CA VAL A 106 -8.04 11.59 -3.27
C VAL A 106 -7.66 13.05 -3.04
N ASN A 107 -7.39 13.76 -4.14
CA ASN A 107 -6.96 15.17 -4.16
C ASN A 107 -5.75 15.48 -3.26
N GLU A 108 -5.00 14.45 -2.84
CA GLU A 108 -3.85 14.55 -1.92
C GLU A 108 -4.17 15.08 -0.51
N ASP A 109 -5.45 15.19 -0.17
CA ASP A 109 -5.93 15.66 1.12
C ASP A 109 -6.72 14.59 1.88
N PHE A 110 -7.36 13.66 1.17
CA PHE A 110 -8.29 12.69 1.77
C PHE A 110 -7.88 11.25 1.51
N PHE A 111 -8.18 10.39 2.47
CA PHE A 111 -8.12 8.93 2.34
C PHE A 111 -9.55 8.38 2.28
N LEU A 112 -9.95 7.91 1.10
CA LEU A 112 -11.28 7.36 0.85
C LEU A 112 -11.23 5.84 0.86
N ILE A 113 -12.06 5.24 1.71
CA ILE A 113 -12.23 3.79 1.82
C ILE A 113 -13.39 3.34 0.92
N SER A 114 -13.32 2.11 0.43
CA SER A 114 -14.30 1.49 -0.48
C SER A 114 -15.72 1.38 0.11
N ASP A 115 -15.88 1.52 1.42
CA ASP A 115 -17.19 1.58 2.10
C ASP A 115 -17.81 2.99 2.08
N GLY A 116 -17.10 3.98 1.53
CA GLY A 116 -17.51 5.39 1.48
C GLY A 116 -17.01 6.22 2.65
N THR A 117 -16.34 5.62 3.64
CA THR A 117 -15.71 6.35 4.75
C THR A 117 -14.55 7.20 4.23
N GLU A 118 -14.50 8.45 4.66
CA GLU A 118 -13.45 9.40 4.29
C GLU A 118 -12.77 9.94 5.53
N PHE A 119 -11.44 9.99 5.50
CA PHE A 119 -10.62 10.62 6.53
C PHE A 119 -9.76 11.72 5.92
N SER A 120 -9.60 12.84 6.62
CA SER A 120 -8.52 13.77 6.29
C SER A 120 -7.18 13.07 6.50
N LEU A 121 -6.27 13.15 5.53
CA LEU A 121 -4.91 12.64 5.69
C LEU A 121 -4.18 13.33 6.85
N SER A 122 -4.56 14.56 7.19
CA SER A 122 -4.04 15.27 8.35
C SER A 122 -4.33 14.57 9.67
N ASP A 123 -5.33 13.69 9.71
CA ASP A 123 -5.77 13.01 10.92
C ASP A 123 -5.22 11.58 10.97
N CYS A 124 -4.76 11.04 9.85
CA CYS A 124 -4.11 9.74 9.76
C CYS A 124 -2.69 9.75 10.35
N GLU A 125 -2.19 8.57 10.71
CA GLU A 125 -0.77 8.30 10.92
C GLU A 125 -0.18 7.51 9.75
N PHE A 126 1.15 7.55 9.64
CA PHE A 126 1.86 6.95 8.52
C PHE A 126 3.06 6.16 9.02
N GLU A 127 3.28 4.98 8.44
CA GLU A 127 4.46 4.17 8.71
C GLU A 127 5.08 3.67 7.41
N ARG A 128 6.39 3.40 7.45
CA ARG A 128 7.13 2.66 6.42
C ARG A 128 7.78 1.44 7.01
N TYR A 129 8.08 0.45 6.16
CA TYR A 129 8.82 -0.75 6.54
C TYR A 129 9.71 -1.20 5.39
N ASN A 130 10.57 -2.20 5.57
CA ASN A 130 11.42 -2.77 4.50
C ASN A 130 12.15 -1.73 3.62
N PHE A 131 12.64 -0.64 4.23
CA PHE A 131 13.33 0.44 3.52
C PHE A 131 14.85 0.33 3.69
N LYS A 132 15.61 0.96 2.78
CA LYS A 132 17.07 0.94 2.84
C LYS A 132 17.59 2.17 3.59
N ILE A 133 18.46 1.94 4.55
CA ILE A 133 19.23 2.97 5.26
C ILE A 133 20.71 2.77 4.97
N LYS A 134 21.48 3.86 4.98
CA LYS A 134 22.95 3.76 5.01
C LYS A 134 23.39 3.54 6.44
N ASP A 135 24.31 2.62 6.65
CA ASP A 135 25.00 2.49 7.94
C ASP A 135 26.14 3.51 8.06
N GLU A 136 26.79 3.53 9.22
CA GLU A 136 27.90 4.44 9.55
C GLU A 136 29.09 4.30 8.60
N GLU A 137 29.22 3.15 7.92
CA GLU A 137 30.27 2.84 6.95
C GLU A 137 29.83 3.16 5.50
N GLY A 138 28.61 3.68 5.31
CA GLY A 138 28.04 4.02 4.01
C GLY A 138 27.46 2.83 3.22
N GLY A 139 27.43 1.64 3.82
CA GLY A 139 26.80 0.44 3.29
C GLY A 139 25.27 0.48 3.38
N TRP A 140 24.58 -0.09 2.41
CA TRP A 140 23.11 -0.16 2.43
C TRP A 140 22.62 -1.35 3.25
N LYS A 141 21.86 -1.08 4.32
CA LYS A 141 21.14 -2.09 5.11
C LYS A 141 19.63 -1.95 4.94
N THR A 142 18.94 -3.08 4.92
CA THR A 142 17.47 -3.11 4.92
C THR A 142 16.98 -3.00 6.36
N HIS A 143 16.28 -1.92 6.69
CA HIS A 143 15.50 -1.79 7.90
C HIS A 143 14.14 -2.45 7.68
N LYS A 144 13.89 -3.55 8.40
CA LYS A 144 12.69 -4.39 8.21
C LYS A 144 11.51 -3.96 9.07
N GLU A 145 11.79 -3.41 10.24
CA GLU A 145 10.76 -3.01 11.20
C GLU A 145 9.92 -1.83 10.67
N ARG A 146 8.74 -1.66 11.27
CA ARG A 146 7.88 -0.52 10.98
C ARG A 146 8.42 0.71 11.68
N GLU A 147 8.47 1.82 10.96
CA GLU A 147 8.89 3.12 11.47
C GLU A 147 7.80 4.15 11.18
N ARG A 148 7.40 4.90 12.20
CA ARG A 148 6.45 6.00 12.05
C ARG A 148 7.09 7.17 11.34
N ILE A 149 6.42 7.68 10.31
CA ILE A 149 6.86 8.82 9.52
C ILE A 149 6.29 10.08 10.15
N LYS A 150 7.12 11.11 10.36
CA LYS A 150 6.63 12.39 10.89
C LYS A 150 5.84 13.10 9.80
N LYS A 151 4.75 13.76 10.18
CA LYS A 151 3.94 14.53 9.22
C LYS A 151 4.77 15.62 8.54
N GLU A 152 5.65 16.28 9.28
CA GLU A 152 6.61 17.27 8.75
C GLU A 152 7.42 16.75 7.56
N ASP A 153 7.80 15.48 7.56
CA ASP A 153 8.57 14.84 6.48
C ASP A 153 7.73 14.63 5.21
N MET A 154 6.41 14.86 5.28
CA MET A 154 5.46 14.67 4.19
C MET A 154 4.63 15.92 3.90
N LEU A 155 4.93 17.06 4.51
CA LEU A 155 4.22 18.31 4.25
C LEU A 155 4.99 19.16 3.24
N ILE A 156 4.26 19.82 2.35
CA ILE A 156 4.76 20.94 1.53
C ILE A 156 3.91 22.16 1.89
N GLU A 157 4.55 23.31 2.11
CA GLU A 157 3.90 24.60 2.39
C GLU A 157 3.00 25.06 1.24
#